data_AF-A0A1M3IJJ5-F1
#
_entry.id   AF-A0A1M3IJJ5-F1
#
_cell.length_a   1.000
_cell.length_b   1.000
_cell.length_c   1.000
_cell.angle_alpha   90.00
_cell.angle_beta   90.00
_cell.angle_gamma   90.00
#
_symmetry.space_group_name_H-M   'P 1'
#
loop_
_entity.id
_entity.type
_entity.pdbx_description
1 polymer ?
#
loop_
_entity_poly.entity_id
_entity_poly.type
_entity_poly.pdbx_seq_one_letter_code
_entity_poly.pdbx_strand_id
1 'polypeptide(L)' 'MTEHDNNYEDTSVSQSEAHTPEWLRSFKGCEHYSDDEALEILGSLDIMAHILLFAGEHTSDQKTIVIPFENPINKKAA' A
#
# COMPACT_ATOMS: atom_id res chain seq x y z
N MET A 1 -8.93 39.58 -20.28
CA MET A 1 -8.16 38.42 -20.78
C MET A 1 -8.38 37.33 -19.75
N THR A 2 -8.87 36.20 -20.21
CA THR A 2 -9.65 35.17 -19.49
C THR A 2 -9.01 34.61 -18.22
N GLU A 3 -9.74 34.77 -17.12
CA GLU A 3 -9.55 34.08 -15.84
C GLU A 3 -9.60 32.56 -16.09
N HIS A 4 -8.55 31.86 -15.68
CA HIS A 4 -8.44 30.41 -15.80
C HIS A 4 -9.14 29.76 -14.61
N ASP A 5 -10.45 29.57 -14.73
CA ASP A 5 -11.18 28.58 -13.95
C ASP A 5 -10.77 27.19 -14.47
N ASN A 6 -9.88 26.51 -13.75
CA ASN A 6 -9.77 25.06 -13.81
C ASN A 6 -9.83 24.53 -12.38
N ASN A 7 -11.09 24.32 -11.97
CA ASN A 7 -11.55 23.50 -10.87
C ASN A 7 -10.61 22.31 -10.67
N TYR A 8 -9.71 22.41 -9.68
CA TYR A 8 -8.91 21.29 -9.22
C TYR A 8 -9.92 20.38 -8.51
N GLU A 9 -10.41 19.36 -9.23
CA GLU A 9 -11.25 18.32 -8.65
C GLU A 9 -10.50 17.78 -7.42
N ASP A 10 -10.96 18.19 -6.25
CA ASP A 10 -10.56 17.67 -4.96
C ASP A 10 -10.87 16.18 -5.01
N THR A 11 -9.87 15.40 -5.40
CA THR A 11 -9.92 13.95 -5.35
C THR A 11 -9.64 13.55 -3.91
N SER A 12 -10.45 14.08 -2.98
CA SER A 12 -10.65 13.47 -1.67
C SER A 12 -11.39 12.17 -1.90
N VAL A 13 -10.67 11.17 -2.42
CA VAL A 13 -11.09 9.78 -2.38
C VAL A 13 -11.29 9.50 -0.91
N SER A 14 -12.56 9.50 -0.52
CA SER A 14 -13.02 9.30 0.84
C SER A 14 -12.28 8.11 1.44
N GLN A 15 -11.48 8.39 2.48
CA GLN A 15 -10.57 7.48 3.14
C GLN A 15 -11.32 6.46 4.01
N SER A 16 -12.38 5.84 3.48
CA SER A 16 -13.33 5.04 4.25
C SER A 16 -13.95 3.88 3.47
N GLU A 17 -13.36 3.43 2.38
CA GLU A 17 -13.60 2.05 1.97
C GLU A 17 -12.66 1.15 2.76
N ALA A 18 -13.18 0.58 3.85
CA ALA A 18 -12.48 -0.46 4.59
C ALA A 18 -12.06 -1.55 3.58
N HIS A 19 -10.75 -1.76 3.43
CA HIS A 19 -10.25 -2.78 2.52
C HIS A 19 -10.86 -4.12 2.90
N THR A 20 -11.56 -4.75 1.96
CA THR A 20 -12.21 -6.04 2.22
C THR A 20 -11.24 -7.19 1.90
N PRO A 21 -11.42 -8.37 2.51
CA PRO A 21 -10.65 -9.57 2.18
C PRO A 21 -10.60 -9.89 0.67
N GLU A 22 -11.67 -9.59 -0.06
CA GLU A 22 -11.79 -9.79 -1.51
C GLU A 22 -10.79 -8.94 -2.29
N TRP A 23 -10.47 -7.74 -1.80
CA TRP A 23 -9.47 -6.88 -2.42
C TRP A 23 -8.10 -7.58 -2.41
N LEU A 24 -7.68 -8.15 -1.28
CA LEU A 24 -6.41 -8.86 -1.19
C LEU A 24 -6.39 -10.11 -2.08
N ARG A 25 -7.49 -10.87 -2.11
CA ARG A 25 -7.60 -12.07 -2.95
C ARG A 25 -7.69 -11.79 -4.45
N SER A 26 -7.92 -10.55 -4.86
CA SER A 26 -7.87 -10.16 -6.27
C SER A 26 -6.44 -10.20 -6.85
N PHE A 27 -5.42 -10.20 -6.00
CA PHE A 27 -4.02 -10.28 -6.41
C PHE A 27 -3.58 -11.72 -6.64
N LYS A 28 -2.82 -11.92 -7.72
CA LYS A 28 -2.28 -13.22 -8.09
C LYS A 28 -1.36 -13.76 -6.99
N GLY A 29 -1.64 -14.96 -6.51
CA GLY A 29 -0.90 -15.61 -5.42
C GLY A 29 -1.48 -15.33 -4.03
N CYS A 30 -2.52 -14.51 -3.91
CA CYS A 30 -3.20 -14.21 -2.64
C CYS A 30 -4.57 -14.90 -2.52
N GLU A 31 -4.98 -15.72 -3.51
CA GLU A 31 -6.33 -16.29 -3.61
C GLU A 31 -6.66 -17.28 -2.47
N HIS A 32 -5.64 -17.78 -1.77
CA HIS A 32 -5.73 -18.85 -0.78
C HIS A 32 -5.92 -18.35 0.65
N TYR A 33 -5.80 -17.05 0.91
CA TYR A 33 -5.95 -16.49 2.25
C TYR A 33 -7.41 -16.50 2.70
N SER A 34 -7.66 -17.00 3.90
CA SER A 34 -8.94 -16.87 4.58
C SER A 34 -9.28 -15.41 4.88
N ASP A 35 -10.52 -15.13 5.28
CA ASP A 35 -10.95 -13.77 5.61
C ASP A 35 -10.14 -13.19 6.77
N ASP A 36 -9.91 -13.99 7.81
CA ASP A 36 -9.13 -13.58 8.99
C ASP A 36 -7.68 -13.25 8.62
N GLU A 37 -7.02 -14.12 7.83
CA GLU A 37 -5.66 -13.89 7.34
C GLU A 37 -5.58 -12.65 6.45
N ALA A 38 -6.56 -12.47 5.57
CA ALA A 38 -6.60 -11.33 4.67
C ALA A 38 -6.78 -10.01 5.44
N LEU A 39 -7.63 -9.98 6.47
CA LEU A 39 -7.82 -8.81 7.33
C LEU A 39 -6.55 -8.47 8.12
N GLU A 40 -5.85 -9.48 8.64
CA GLU A 40 -4.57 -9.27 9.35
C GLU A 40 -3.49 -8.69 8.44
N ILE A 41 -3.39 -9.20 7.21
CA ILE A 41 -2.46 -8.70 6.18
C ILE A 41 -2.83 -7.25 5.81
N LEU A 42 -4.12 -6.96 5.60
CA LEU A 42 -4.57 -5.61 5.25
C LEU A 42 -4.31 -4.60 6.38
N GLY A 43 -4.56 -4.99 7.64
CA GLY A 43 -4.21 -4.17 8.79
C GLY A 43 -2.70 -3.91 8.88
N SER A 44 -1.88 -4.92 8.61
CA SER A 44 -0.42 -4.78 8.58
C SER A 44 0.04 -3.84 7.46
N LEU A 45 -0.59 -3.91 6.29
CA LEU A 45 -0.30 -3.04 5.15
C LEU A 45 -0.64 -1.57 5.45
N ASP A 46 -1.77 -1.32 6.12
CA ASP A 46 -2.18 0.02 6.53
C ASP A 46 -1.19 0.64 7.52
N ILE A 47 -0.74 -0.15 8.51
CA ILE A 47 0.31 0.28 9.45
C ILE A 47 1.62 0.61 8.70
N MET A 48 2.04 -0.23 7.75
CA MET A 48 3.24 0.03 6.94
C MET A 48 3.09 1.30 6.09
N ALA A 49 1.93 1.51 5.46
CA ALA A 49 1.65 2.69 4.67
C ALA A 49 1.72 3.95 5.54
N HIS A 50 1.14 3.90 6.74
CA HIS A 50 1.23 4.97 7.73
C HIS A 50 2.70 5.25 8.08
N ILE A 51 3.48 4.22 8.47
CA ILE A 51 4.90 4.40 8.80
C ILE A 51 5.67 5.04 7.65
N LEU A 52 5.45 4.62 6.40
CA LEU A 52 6.15 5.14 5.23
C LEU A 52 5.81 6.62 4.95
N LEU A 53 4.54 7.01 5.11
CA LEU A 53 4.11 8.39 4.96
C LEU A 53 4.76 9.28 6.03
N PHE A 54 4.69 8.88 7.30
CA PHE A 54 5.25 9.66 8.41
C PHE A 54 6.78 9.65 8.46
N ALA A 55 7.43 8.56 8.00
CA ALA A 55 8.88 8.53 7.87
C ALA A 55 9.38 9.46 6.75
N GLY A 56 8.60 9.63 5.68
CA GLY A 56 8.95 10.51 4.55
C GLY A 56 8.91 12.00 4.91
N GLU A 57 8.00 12.43 5.78
CA GLU A 57 7.86 13.83 6.18
C GLU A 57 9.02 14.32 7.07
N HIS A 58 9.74 13.42 7.75
CA HIS A 58 10.89 13.76 8.58
C HIS A 58 12.23 13.76 7.84
N THR A 59 12.26 13.41 6.55
CA THR A 59 13.49 13.38 5.75
C THR A 59 13.45 14.42 4.64
N SER A 60 13.85 15.66 4.95
CA SER A 60 14.26 16.63 3.92
C SER A 60 15.51 16.16 3.15
N ASP A 61 16.13 15.05 3.55
CA ASP A 61 17.20 14.35 2.84
C ASP A 61 16.74 12.92 2.49
N GLN A 62 16.24 12.75 1.26
CA GLN A 62 15.77 11.47 0.73
C GLN A 62 16.84 10.38 0.84
N LYS A 63 16.69 9.47 1.81
CA LYS A 63 17.37 8.18 1.81
C LYS A 63 16.36 7.12 1.43
N THR A 64 16.40 6.69 0.17
CA THR A 64 15.57 5.59 -0.34
C THR A 64 15.69 4.38 0.58
N ILE A 65 14.60 4.00 1.23
CA ILE A 65 14.53 2.77 2.01
C ILE A 65 14.30 1.63 1.01
N VAL A 66 15.37 0.91 0.69
CA VAL A 66 15.28 -0.33 -0.10
C VAL A 66 14.95 -1.46 0.86
N ILE A 67 13.74 -2.00 0.77
CA ILE A 67 13.34 -3.20 1.50
C ILE A 67 13.73 -4.41 0.63
N PRO A 68 14.73 -5.22 1.01
CA PRO A 68 15.09 -6.40 0.25
C PRO A 68 13.97 -7.45 0.38
N PHE A 69 13.32 -7.79 -0.74
CA PHE A 69 12.41 -8.93 -0.80
C PHE A 69 13.21 -10.20 -1.06
N GLU A 70 13.40 -11.04 -0.03
CA GLU A 70 13.93 -12.39 -0.23
C GLU A 70 12.83 -13.30 -0.79
N ASN A 71 12.95 -13.69 -2.07
CA ASN A 71 12.05 -14.67 -2.66
C ASN A 71 12.33 -16.09 -2.09
N PRO A 72 11.41 -16.70 -1.32
CA PRO A 72 11.64 -18.00 -0.69
C PRO A 72 11.71 -19.18 -1.69
N ILE A 73 11.32 -18.98 -2.95
CA ILE A 73 11.30 -20.03 -3.98
C ILE A 73 12.73 -20.44 -4.41
N ASN A 74 13.73 -19.57 -4.25
CA ASN A 74 15.09 -19.81 -4.75
C ASN A 74 15.99 -20.67 -3.83
N LYS A 75 15.47 -21.26 -2.74
CA LYS A 75 16.29 -22.04 -1.78
C LYS A 75 16.53 -23.52 -2.15
N LYS A 76 16.17 -23.96 -3.37
CA LYS A 76 16.42 -25.34 -3.84
C LYS A 76 17.06 -25.39 -5.23
N ALA A 77 18.29 -24.92 -5.34
CA ALA A 77 19.19 -25.29 -6.43
C ALA A 77 20.65 -25.14 -5.97
N ALA A 78 21.10 -26.08 -5.14
CA ALA A 78 22.51 -26.35 -4.87
C ALA A 78 22.68 -27.87 -4.77
#